data_AF-A0A950HHT5-F1
#
_entry.id   AF-A0A950HHT5-F1
#
_cell.length_a   1.000
_cell.length_b   1.000
_cell.length_c   1.000
_cell.angle_alpha   90.00
_cell.angle_beta   90.00
_cell.angle_gamma   90.00
#
_symmetry.space_group_name_H-M   'P 1'
#
loop_
_entity.id
_entity.type
_entity.pdbx_description
1 polymer ?
#
loop_
_entity_poly.entity_id
_entity_poly.type
_entity_poly.pdbx_seq_one_letter_code
_entity_poly.pdbx_strand_id
1 'polypeptide(L)'
;MFAVYASEPNPHDPLAALRIGDRPDPEVPEGTVAVTVVAASLNMHDLWTLRGVNIAPERFPMILGCDGAGVLPDGTEVVIYPVLSSPGWIGDETLDPGRTLLTETLPGTFADTVVVPARNVVPKPPSLTFPEAACMGTAWLTAYRMLFVRSGLRAGQTMLVQGASGGVSTALVQLGRATGMRVWVTGRTEDKRELARSLGAHQAFEPGARLPERVDAVFETVGRATWSHSVKSLKPGGVLVCSGATSGDAERAELRRLFFLQLRMVGSTMGTREELRDLLSFLDITGVRPRIGAELAMSEAERGFTAMLDGDTAGKIVFTR
;
A
#
# COMPACT_ATOMS: atom_id res chain seq x y z
N MET A 1 -20.39 -15.62 9.16
CA MET A 1 -19.35 -15.69 8.11
C MET A 1 -17.98 -15.90 8.71
N PHE A 2 -17.07 -16.54 7.96
CA PHE A 2 -15.66 -16.62 8.33
C PHE A 2 -15.01 -15.24 8.29
N ALA A 3 -14.08 -14.99 9.22
CA ALA A 3 -13.27 -13.78 9.26
C ALA A 3 -11.90 -13.99 9.92
N VAL A 4 -10.95 -13.13 9.58
CA VAL A 4 -9.68 -12.89 10.28
C VAL A 4 -9.78 -11.51 10.93
N TYR A 5 -9.64 -11.46 12.25
CA TYR A 5 -9.92 -10.26 13.02
C TYR A 5 -8.95 -10.07 14.18
N ALA A 6 -8.78 -8.83 14.59
CA ALA A 6 -8.13 -8.49 15.84
C ALA A 6 -9.16 -8.58 16.98
N SER A 7 -8.90 -9.37 18.02
CA SER A 7 -9.81 -9.47 19.18
C SER A 7 -9.72 -8.27 20.11
N GLU A 8 -8.54 -7.66 20.20
CA GLU A 8 -8.19 -6.53 21.05
C GLU A 8 -6.93 -5.85 20.50
N PRO A 9 -6.60 -4.60 20.91
CA PRO A 9 -5.33 -4.00 20.53
C PRO A 9 -4.18 -4.59 21.36
N ASN A 10 -3.11 -5.03 20.71
CA ASN A 10 -1.88 -5.47 21.37
C ASN A 10 -0.63 -4.79 20.75
N PRO A 11 -0.17 -3.67 21.34
CA PRO A 11 0.97 -2.91 20.82
C PRO A 11 2.31 -3.66 20.80
N HIS A 12 2.49 -4.63 21.71
CA HIS A 12 3.76 -5.30 21.94
C HIS A 12 3.86 -6.66 21.25
N ASP A 13 2.73 -7.37 21.12
CA ASP A 13 2.62 -8.66 20.46
C ASP A 13 1.36 -8.68 19.58
N PRO A 14 1.38 -8.05 18.40
CA PRO A 14 0.20 -7.93 17.56
C PRO A 14 -0.41 -9.29 17.16
N LEU A 15 0.40 -10.34 17.02
CA LEU A 15 -0.10 -11.65 16.59
C LEU A 15 -0.89 -12.37 17.69
N ALA A 16 -0.58 -12.10 18.97
CA ALA A 16 -1.35 -12.65 20.08
C ALA A 16 -2.83 -12.22 20.09
N ALA A 17 -3.17 -11.12 19.42
CA ALA A 17 -4.55 -10.64 19.24
C ALA A 17 -5.22 -11.09 17.93
N LEU A 18 -4.48 -11.74 17.03
CA LEU A 18 -5.02 -12.24 15.76
C LEU A 18 -5.92 -13.47 16.02
N ARG A 19 -7.12 -13.47 15.44
CA ARG A 19 -8.06 -14.58 15.50
C ARG A 19 -8.55 -14.91 14.11
N ILE A 20 -8.78 -16.20 13.87
CA ILE A 20 -9.39 -16.74 12.66
C ILE A 20 -10.61 -17.55 13.10
N GLY A 21 -11.79 -17.25 12.57
CA GLY A 21 -13.01 -17.96 12.94
C GLY A 21 -14.28 -17.26 12.48
N ASP A 22 -15.42 -17.71 13.01
CA ASP A 22 -16.72 -17.17 12.63
C ASP A 22 -17.06 -15.86 13.35
N ARG A 23 -17.66 -14.94 12.60
CA ARG A 23 -18.27 -13.70 13.06
C ARG A 23 -19.73 -13.65 12.59
N PRO A 24 -20.61 -12.90 13.26
CA PRO A 24 -21.96 -12.65 12.75
C PRO A 24 -21.92 -12.13 11.31
N ASP A 25 -22.90 -12.52 10.50
CA ASP A 25 -23.04 -11.96 9.15
C ASP A 25 -23.31 -10.45 9.25
N PRO A 26 -22.72 -9.63 8.37
CA PRO A 26 -22.85 -8.19 8.45
C PRO A 26 -24.24 -7.75 7.99
N GLU A 27 -24.78 -6.74 8.68
CA GLU A 27 -25.94 -6.03 8.16
C GLU A 27 -25.53 -5.19 6.94
N VAL A 28 -26.48 -4.93 6.04
CA VAL A 28 -26.28 -4.10 4.83
C VAL A 28 -27.17 -2.86 4.93
N PRO A 29 -26.73 -1.79 5.62
CA PRO A 29 -27.48 -0.55 5.71
C PRO A 29 -27.72 0.10 4.35
N GLU A 30 -28.72 0.99 4.28
CA GLU A 30 -28.96 1.82 3.10
C GLU A 30 -27.70 2.62 2.70
N GLY A 31 -27.43 2.70 1.39
CA GLY A 31 -26.25 3.37 0.85
C GLY A 31 -24.95 2.55 0.92
N THR A 32 -24.99 1.33 1.44
CA THR A 32 -23.89 0.37 1.44
C THR A 32 -24.15 -0.81 0.51
N VAL A 33 -23.11 -1.56 0.18
CA VAL A 33 -23.17 -2.78 -0.62
C VAL A 33 -22.38 -3.89 0.06
N ALA A 34 -22.92 -5.10 0.03
CA ALA A 34 -22.19 -6.30 0.39
C ALA A 34 -21.41 -6.81 -0.82
N VAL A 35 -20.14 -7.14 -0.60
CA VAL A 35 -19.26 -7.73 -1.60
C VAL A 35 -18.82 -9.10 -1.09
N THR A 36 -19.10 -10.16 -1.85
CA THR A 36 -18.52 -11.48 -1.60
C THR A 36 -17.04 -11.41 -1.95
N VAL A 37 -16.18 -11.56 -0.95
CA VAL A 37 -14.73 -11.40 -1.14
C VAL A 37 -14.16 -12.66 -1.80
N VAL A 38 -13.40 -12.47 -2.87
CA VAL A 38 -12.67 -13.54 -3.56
C VAL A 38 -11.18 -13.50 -3.22
N ALA A 39 -10.62 -12.29 -3.16
CA ALA A 39 -9.23 -12.08 -2.75
C ALA A 39 -9.08 -10.79 -1.95
N ALA A 40 -8.15 -10.80 -1.00
CA ALA A 40 -7.80 -9.65 -0.17
C ALA A 40 -6.29 -9.59 0.04
N SER A 41 -5.69 -8.40 0.11
CA SER A 41 -4.23 -8.28 0.25
C SER A 41 -3.81 -7.68 1.58
N LEU A 42 -2.73 -8.24 2.15
CA LEU A 42 -2.18 -7.83 3.43
C LEU A 42 -1.32 -6.57 3.29
N ASN A 43 -1.47 -5.65 4.24
CA ASN A 43 -0.74 -4.39 4.33
C ASN A 43 -0.19 -4.17 5.74
N MET A 44 0.82 -3.29 5.84
CA MET A 44 1.37 -2.89 7.14
C MET A 44 0.32 -2.23 8.04
N HIS A 45 -0.72 -1.64 7.44
CA HIS A 45 -1.88 -1.12 8.15
C HIS A 45 -2.58 -2.20 8.99
N ASP A 46 -2.72 -3.43 8.50
CA ASP A 46 -3.35 -4.50 9.27
C ASP A 46 -2.55 -4.85 10.54
N LEU A 47 -1.22 -4.80 10.47
CA LEU A 47 -0.35 -4.93 11.64
C LEU A 47 -0.45 -3.72 12.59
N TRP A 48 -0.68 -2.52 12.07
CA TRP A 48 -0.91 -1.33 12.89
C TRP A 48 -2.27 -1.40 13.61
N THR A 49 -3.31 -1.89 12.94
CA THR A 49 -4.62 -2.16 13.55
C THR A 49 -4.50 -3.18 14.68
N LEU A 50 -3.76 -4.28 14.50
CA LEU A 50 -3.46 -5.23 15.57
C LEU A 50 -2.75 -4.58 16.77
N ARG A 51 -1.94 -3.54 16.53
CA ARG A 51 -1.27 -2.76 17.58
C ARG A 51 -2.16 -1.67 18.21
N GLY A 52 -3.38 -1.47 17.74
CA GLY A 52 -4.27 -0.42 18.21
C GLY A 52 -3.91 0.99 17.70
N VAL A 53 -3.14 1.10 16.61
CA VAL A 53 -2.78 2.40 16.02
C VAL A 53 -3.96 2.91 15.18
N ASN A 54 -4.37 4.16 15.41
CA ASN A 54 -5.48 4.83 14.72
C ASN A 54 -6.86 4.14 14.82
N ILE A 55 -7.05 3.27 15.82
CA ILE A 55 -8.33 2.63 16.11
C ILE A 55 -8.62 2.71 17.62
N ALA A 56 -9.85 3.06 17.97
CA ALA A 56 -10.27 3.17 19.37
C ALA A 56 -10.52 1.77 19.99
N PRO A 57 -10.13 1.48 21.24
CA PRO A 57 -10.25 0.15 21.86
C PRO A 57 -11.67 -0.44 21.84
N GLU A 58 -12.70 0.39 21.88
CA GLU A 58 -14.11 0.00 21.84
C GLU A 58 -14.57 -0.53 20.47
N ARG A 59 -13.76 -0.37 19.42
CA ARG A 59 -14.07 -0.88 18.07
C ARG A 59 -13.65 -2.33 17.86
N PHE A 60 -13.03 -2.95 18.86
CA PHE A 60 -12.66 -4.36 18.82
C PHE A 60 -13.83 -5.24 19.31
N PRO A 61 -14.01 -6.46 18.77
CA PRO A 61 -13.19 -7.08 17.73
C PRO A 61 -13.39 -6.47 16.33
N MET A 62 -12.28 -6.24 15.61
CA MET A 62 -12.24 -5.61 14.28
C MET A 62 -11.78 -6.61 13.22
N ILE A 63 -12.60 -6.87 12.19
CA ILE A 63 -12.18 -7.67 11.03
C ILE A 63 -11.13 -6.87 10.26
N LEU A 64 -10.01 -7.53 9.93
CA LEU A 64 -8.85 -6.91 9.27
C LEU A 64 -9.01 -6.92 7.74
N GLY A 65 -8.05 -6.33 7.01
CA GLY A 65 -8.06 -6.23 5.55
C GLY A 65 -8.56 -4.88 5.04
N CYS A 66 -7.63 -4.01 4.64
CA CYS A 66 -7.94 -2.78 3.90
C CYS A 66 -8.26 -3.01 2.42
N ASP A 67 -7.67 -4.04 1.82
CA ASP A 67 -7.69 -4.24 0.37
C ASP A 67 -8.47 -5.50 0.00
N GLY A 68 -9.26 -5.43 -1.07
CA GLY A 68 -9.96 -6.62 -1.58
C GLY A 68 -10.52 -6.47 -2.97
N ALA A 69 -10.86 -7.60 -3.56
CA ALA A 69 -11.61 -7.72 -4.79
C ALA A 69 -12.61 -8.88 -4.66
N GLY A 70 -13.77 -8.72 -5.29
CA GLY A 70 -14.87 -9.64 -5.09
C GLY A 70 -16.03 -9.36 -6.03
N VAL A 71 -17.19 -9.91 -5.69
CA VAL A 71 -18.37 -9.90 -6.57
C VAL A 71 -19.56 -9.29 -5.82
N LEU A 72 -20.30 -8.42 -6.50
CA LEU A 72 -21.57 -7.87 -6.02
C LEU A 72 -22.71 -8.89 -6.21
N PRO A 73 -23.88 -8.72 -5.56
CA PRO A 73 -25.00 -9.64 -5.70
C PRO A 73 -25.52 -9.82 -7.14
N ASP A 74 -25.28 -8.84 -8.02
CA ASP A 74 -25.65 -8.88 -9.44
C ASP A 74 -24.59 -9.55 -10.34
N GLY A 75 -23.49 -10.05 -9.78
CA GLY A 75 -22.39 -10.68 -10.50
C GLY A 75 -21.29 -9.73 -10.96
N THR A 76 -21.40 -8.42 -10.69
CA THR A 76 -20.36 -7.45 -11.07
C THR A 76 -19.07 -7.68 -10.27
N GLU A 77 -17.95 -7.86 -10.95
CA GLU A 77 -16.63 -7.96 -10.32
C GLU A 77 -16.10 -6.56 -9.96
N VAL A 78 -15.65 -6.40 -8.72
CA VAL A 78 -15.24 -5.10 -8.17
C VAL A 78 -13.93 -5.17 -7.38
N VAL A 79 -13.28 -4.02 -7.27
CA VAL A 79 -12.15 -3.74 -6.38
C VAL A 79 -12.61 -2.79 -5.28
N ILE A 80 -12.20 -3.05 -4.05
CA ILE A 80 -12.50 -2.23 -2.89
C ILE A 80 -11.56 -1.01 -2.86
N TYR A 81 -12.15 0.17 -2.75
CA TYR A 81 -11.45 1.41 -2.46
C TYR A 81 -11.38 1.63 -0.94
N PRO A 82 -10.20 1.65 -0.31
CA PRO A 82 -10.07 1.62 1.14
C PRO A 82 -10.35 2.94 1.89
N VAL A 83 -10.45 4.08 1.19
CA VAL A 83 -10.59 5.39 1.86
C VAL A 83 -12.06 5.76 2.06
N LEU A 84 -12.45 5.92 3.31
CA LEU A 84 -13.77 6.34 3.74
C LEU A 84 -13.74 7.84 4.02
N SER A 85 -14.37 8.63 3.14
CA SER A 85 -14.51 10.07 3.35
C SER A 85 -15.76 10.38 4.18
N SER A 86 -15.75 11.52 4.84
CA SER A 86 -16.89 12.12 5.50
C SER A 86 -18.07 12.26 4.52
N PRO A 87 -19.33 12.04 4.97
CA PRO A 87 -20.50 12.28 4.15
C PRO A 87 -20.50 13.69 3.56
N GLY A 88 -20.68 13.80 2.25
CA GLY A 88 -20.71 15.09 1.55
C GLY A 88 -19.34 15.73 1.25
N TRP A 89 -18.21 15.08 1.59
CA TRP A 89 -16.89 15.59 1.18
C TRP A 89 -16.76 15.64 -0.35
N ILE A 90 -16.17 16.73 -0.87
CA ILE A 90 -15.93 16.94 -2.29
C ILE A 90 -14.44 17.25 -2.48
N GLY A 91 -13.84 16.70 -3.54
CA GLY A 91 -12.44 16.90 -3.88
C GLY A 91 -11.60 15.68 -3.50
N ASP A 92 -10.32 15.94 -3.19
CA ASP A 92 -9.36 14.90 -2.85
C ASP A 92 -9.70 14.26 -1.50
N GLU A 93 -10.17 13.01 -1.49
CA GLU A 93 -10.57 12.31 -0.27
C GLU A 93 -9.39 12.06 0.68
N THR A 94 -8.15 12.11 0.19
CA THR A 94 -6.96 11.99 1.03
C THR A 94 -6.67 13.25 1.84
N LEU A 95 -7.35 14.37 1.53
CA LEU A 95 -7.24 15.63 2.25
C LEU A 95 -8.43 15.91 3.18
N ASP A 96 -9.44 15.05 3.17
CA ASP A 96 -10.54 15.12 4.12
C ASP A 96 -10.02 14.92 5.55
N PRO A 97 -10.19 15.91 6.46
CA PRO A 97 -9.77 15.81 7.86
C PRO A 97 -10.51 14.72 8.63
N GLY A 98 -11.73 14.36 8.21
CA GLY A 98 -12.55 13.32 8.80
C GLY A 98 -12.42 11.96 8.12
N ARG A 99 -11.51 11.82 7.15
CA ARG A 99 -11.30 10.52 6.48
C ARG A 99 -10.86 9.45 7.47
N THR A 100 -11.29 8.24 7.20
CA THR A 100 -10.79 7.03 7.85
C THR A 100 -10.46 6.00 6.80
N LEU A 101 -9.77 4.94 7.19
CA LEU A 101 -9.54 3.78 6.34
C LEU A 101 -10.49 2.65 6.73
N LEU A 102 -10.76 1.76 5.78
CA LEU A 102 -11.33 0.46 6.08
C LEU A 102 -10.50 -0.19 7.20
N THR A 103 -11.12 -0.89 8.15
CA THR A 103 -10.49 -1.45 9.37
C THR A 103 -10.05 -0.45 10.44
N GLU A 104 -10.37 0.84 10.29
CA GLU A 104 -10.33 1.81 11.41
C GLU A 104 -11.72 2.06 11.99
N THR A 105 -12.73 2.13 11.11
CA THR A 105 -14.13 2.39 11.52
C THR A 105 -15.12 1.32 11.11
N LEU A 106 -14.84 0.59 10.02
CA LEU A 106 -15.68 -0.46 9.47
C LEU A 106 -14.88 -1.78 9.38
N PRO A 107 -15.53 -2.95 9.57
CA PRO A 107 -14.93 -4.26 9.32
C PRO A 107 -14.32 -4.38 7.92
N GLY A 108 -13.18 -5.08 7.82
CA GLY A 108 -12.40 -5.22 6.60
C GLY A 108 -12.71 -6.42 5.71
N THR A 109 -11.82 -6.61 4.74
CA THR A 109 -11.93 -7.59 3.64
C THR A 109 -11.44 -8.98 3.98
N PHE A 110 -10.82 -9.23 5.14
CA PHE A 110 -10.46 -10.58 5.56
C PHE A 110 -11.66 -11.31 6.14
N ALA A 111 -12.71 -11.48 5.34
CA ALA A 111 -13.92 -12.22 5.66
C ALA A 111 -14.58 -12.74 4.38
N ASP A 112 -15.57 -13.64 4.49
CA ASP A 112 -16.34 -14.08 3.32
C ASP A 112 -17.08 -12.91 2.63
N THR A 113 -17.49 -11.91 3.42
CA THR A 113 -18.23 -10.74 2.93
C THR A 113 -17.75 -9.47 3.62
N VAL A 114 -17.61 -8.39 2.84
CA VAL A 114 -17.35 -7.05 3.36
C VAL A 114 -18.50 -6.13 2.97
N VAL A 115 -18.90 -5.23 3.88
CA VAL A 115 -19.92 -4.21 3.61
C VAL A 115 -19.26 -2.84 3.61
N VAL A 116 -19.35 -2.15 2.48
CA VAL A 116 -18.73 -0.83 2.27
C VAL A 116 -19.75 0.15 1.68
N PRO A 117 -19.55 1.47 1.80
CA PRO A 117 -20.37 2.43 1.06
C PRO A 117 -20.36 2.11 -0.44
N ALA A 118 -21.48 2.29 -1.14
CA ALA A 118 -21.57 1.95 -2.57
C ALA A 118 -20.52 2.67 -3.45
N ARG A 119 -20.06 3.86 -3.04
CA ARG A 119 -18.97 4.58 -3.74
C ARG A 119 -17.59 3.93 -3.60
N ASN A 120 -17.40 3.06 -2.61
CA ASN A 120 -16.13 2.41 -2.28
C ASN A 120 -15.89 1.10 -3.04
N VAL A 121 -16.72 0.79 -4.03
CA VAL A 121 -16.44 -0.26 -5.01
C VAL A 121 -16.20 0.37 -6.38
N VAL A 122 -15.15 -0.08 -7.06
CA VAL A 122 -14.86 0.29 -8.45
C VAL A 122 -14.86 -0.96 -9.33
N PRO A 123 -15.30 -0.89 -10.60
CA PRO A 123 -15.30 -2.05 -11.49
C PRO A 123 -13.89 -2.63 -11.64
N LYS A 124 -13.78 -3.95 -11.51
CA LYS A 124 -12.52 -4.67 -11.78
C LYS A 124 -12.34 -4.84 -13.29
N PRO A 125 -11.20 -4.46 -13.88
CA PRO A 125 -10.89 -4.80 -15.27
C PRO A 125 -10.89 -6.33 -15.49
N PRO A 126 -11.49 -6.83 -16.59
CA PRO A 126 -11.48 -8.27 -16.89
C PRO A 126 -10.08 -8.85 -17.07
N SER A 127 -9.08 -8.04 -17.42
CA SER A 127 -7.70 -8.50 -17.64
C SER A 127 -6.89 -8.77 -16.38
N LEU A 128 -7.39 -8.36 -15.21
CA LEU A 128 -6.77 -8.62 -13.92
C LEU A 128 -7.43 -9.85 -13.28
N THR A 129 -6.67 -10.69 -12.60
CA THR A 129 -7.24 -11.71 -11.71
C THR A 129 -7.73 -11.06 -10.41
N PHE A 130 -8.55 -11.76 -9.61
CA PHE A 130 -8.94 -11.25 -8.29
C PHE A 130 -7.74 -11.02 -7.35
N PRO A 131 -6.76 -11.93 -7.23
CA PRO A 131 -5.54 -11.67 -6.46
C PRO A 131 -4.78 -10.42 -6.90
N GLU A 132 -4.65 -10.20 -8.20
CA GLU A 132 -3.99 -9.00 -8.74
C GLU A 132 -4.78 -7.74 -8.42
N ALA A 133 -6.09 -7.76 -8.65
CA ALA A 133 -6.97 -6.63 -8.39
C ALA A 133 -7.03 -6.26 -6.89
N ALA A 134 -6.99 -7.27 -6.00
CA ALA A 134 -6.95 -7.08 -4.55
C ALA A 134 -5.67 -6.41 -4.06
N CYS A 135 -4.63 -6.27 -4.89
CA CYS A 135 -3.40 -5.55 -4.51
C CYS A 135 -3.48 -4.03 -4.70
N MET A 136 -4.55 -3.53 -5.33
CA MET A 136 -4.62 -2.16 -5.86
C MET A 136 -4.91 -1.10 -4.80
N GLY A 137 -5.64 -1.45 -3.74
CA GLY A 137 -6.23 -0.49 -2.80
C GLY A 137 -5.22 0.37 -2.03
N THR A 138 -4.32 -0.24 -1.26
CA THR A 138 -3.47 0.50 -0.31
C THR A 138 -2.09 0.75 -0.89
N ALA A 139 -1.33 -0.32 -1.15
CA ALA A 139 0.07 -0.21 -1.52
C ALA A 139 0.28 0.34 -2.94
N TRP A 140 -0.46 -0.19 -3.92
CA TRP A 140 -0.33 0.21 -5.32
C TRP A 140 -0.94 1.58 -5.60
N LEU A 141 -2.10 1.90 -5.01
CA LEU A 141 -2.66 3.24 -5.08
C LEU A 141 -1.73 4.30 -4.47
N THR A 142 -1.11 3.99 -3.32
CA THR A 142 -0.10 4.87 -2.71
C THR A 142 1.08 5.08 -3.65
N ALA A 143 1.63 4.01 -4.23
CA ALA A 143 2.72 4.08 -5.19
C ALA A 143 2.36 4.90 -6.44
N TYR A 144 1.14 4.70 -6.96
CA TYR A 144 0.60 5.45 -8.10
C TYR A 144 0.54 6.94 -7.79
N ARG A 145 -0.11 7.33 -6.68
CA ARG A 145 -0.18 8.75 -6.28
C ARG A 145 1.20 9.34 -6.03
N MET A 146 2.09 8.61 -5.36
CA MET A 146 3.47 9.07 -5.15
C MET A 146 4.16 9.42 -6.47
N LEU A 147 4.11 8.50 -7.45
CA LEU A 147 4.81 8.66 -8.72
C LEU A 147 4.12 9.68 -9.64
N PHE A 148 2.84 9.50 -9.95
CA PHE A 148 2.16 10.26 -10.99
C PHE A 148 1.66 11.63 -10.51
N VAL A 149 1.29 11.75 -9.24
CA VAL A 149 0.62 12.95 -8.72
C VAL A 149 1.57 13.80 -7.88
N ARG A 150 2.40 13.19 -7.03
CA ARG A 150 3.22 13.92 -6.05
C ARG A 150 4.64 14.20 -6.50
N SER A 151 5.22 13.39 -7.38
CA SER A 151 6.63 13.55 -7.77
C SER A 151 6.85 14.69 -8.79
N GLY A 152 5.98 14.80 -9.81
CA GLY A 152 6.20 15.65 -10.98
C GLY A 152 7.36 15.16 -11.88
N LEU A 153 7.71 13.88 -11.81
CA LEU A 153 8.69 13.26 -12.70
C LEU A 153 8.18 13.16 -14.14
N ARG A 154 9.13 13.12 -15.08
CA ARG A 154 8.91 12.91 -16.51
C ARG A 154 9.73 11.72 -17.00
N ALA A 155 9.24 11.05 -18.05
CA ALA A 155 9.95 9.93 -18.68
C ALA A 155 11.41 10.30 -18.99
N GLY A 156 12.33 9.36 -18.77
CA GLY A 156 13.77 9.55 -18.87
C GLY A 156 14.46 10.06 -17.59
N GLN A 157 13.71 10.56 -16.60
CA GLN A 157 14.30 10.95 -15.31
C GLN A 157 14.59 9.76 -14.41
N THR A 158 15.47 9.98 -13.42
CA THR A 158 15.95 8.91 -12.53
C THR A 158 15.25 8.97 -11.18
N MET A 159 14.75 7.82 -10.73
CA MET A 159 14.13 7.66 -9.42
C MET A 159 14.87 6.65 -8.57
N LEU A 160 14.98 6.93 -7.27
CA LEU A 160 15.44 5.98 -6.27
C LEU A 160 14.25 5.55 -5.41
N VAL A 161 14.05 4.24 -5.26
CA VAL A 161 13.08 3.66 -4.33
C VAL A 161 13.82 3.10 -3.12
N GLN A 162 13.45 3.53 -1.92
CA GLN A 162 14.01 2.98 -0.69
C GLN A 162 13.31 1.68 -0.30
N GLY A 163 14.09 0.63 -0.10
CA GLY A 163 13.59 -0.72 0.15
C GLY A 163 13.12 -1.41 -1.14
N ALA A 164 13.42 -2.71 -1.26
CA ALA A 164 13.28 -3.42 -2.53
C ALA A 164 12.08 -4.38 -2.61
N SER A 165 11.52 -4.80 -1.48
CA SER A 165 10.65 -5.97 -1.44
C SER A 165 9.25 -5.74 -0.87
N GLY A 166 8.97 -4.54 -0.35
CA GLY A 166 7.63 -4.19 0.18
C GLY A 166 6.62 -3.88 -0.92
N GLY A 167 5.34 -3.88 -0.57
CA GLY A 167 4.24 -3.66 -1.53
C GLY A 167 4.33 -2.31 -2.28
N VAL A 168 4.57 -1.20 -1.57
CA VAL A 168 4.71 0.13 -2.21
C VAL A 168 5.97 0.18 -3.07
N SER A 169 7.09 -0.35 -2.57
CA SER A 169 8.36 -0.30 -3.28
C SER A 169 8.34 -1.12 -4.58
N THR A 170 7.81 -2.33 -4.54
CA THR A 170 7.68 -3.18 -5.74
C THR A 170 6.73 -2.55 -6.76
N ALA A 171 5.61 -1.95 -6.31
CA ALA A 171 4.73 -1.17 -7.18
C ALA A 171 5.46 0.02 -7.84
N LEU A 172 6.21 0.82 -7.08
CA LEU A 172 6.99 1.94 -7.62
C LEU A 172 8.02 1.51 -8.66
N VAL A 173 8.67 0.36 -8.46
CA VAL A 173 9.62 -0.19 -9.43
C VAL A 173 8.94 -0.51 -10.75
N GLN A 174 7.82 -1.23 -10.68
CA GLN A 174 7.09 -1.68 -11.86
C GLN A 174 6.42 -0.51 -12.60
N LEU A 175 5.75 0.40 -11.87
CA LEU A 175 5.14 1.61 -12.43
C LEU A 175 6.20 2.55 -13.02
N GLY A 176 7.32 2.75 -12.32
CA GLY A 176 8.43 3.56 -12.81
C GLY A 176 9.04 2.99 -14.09
N ARG A 177 9.23 1.67 -14.16
CA ARG A 177 9.74 1.01 -15.37
C ARG A 177 8.79 1.17 -16.54
N ALA A 178 7.50 0.93 -16.33
CA ALA A 178 6.47 1.02 -17.37
C ALA A 178 6.27 2.46 -17.91
N THR A 179 6.64 3.47 -17.13
CA THR A 179 6.53 4.89 -17.50
C THR A 179 7.81 5.49 -18.07
N GLY A 180 8.84 4.66 -18.30
CA GLY A 180 10.11 5.09 -18.89
C GLY A 180 11.03 5.82 -17.92
N MET A 181 10.89 5.63 -16.61
CA MET A 181 11.85 6.13 -15.62
C MET A 181 13.09 5.22 -15.56
N ARG A 182 14.24 5.81 -15.23
CA ARG A 182 15.42 5.05 -14.82
C ARG A 182 15.29 4.73 -13.33
N VAL A 183 14.83 3.51 -13.05
CA VAL A 183 14.49 3.03 -11.70
C VAL A 183 15.71 2.45 -10.99
N TRP A 184 16.07 3.02 -9.85
CA TRP A 184 17.08 2.52 -8.92
C TRP A 184 16.46 2.16 -7.58
N VAL A 185 17.02 1.18 -6.90
CA VAL A 185 16.44 0.63 -5.67
C VAL A 185 17.51 0.35 -4.63
N THR A 186 17.19 0.49 -3.34
CA THR A 186 18.02 -0.03 -2.25
C THR A 186 17.42 -1.30 -1.64
N GLY A 187 18.24 -2.26 -1.25
CA GLY A 187 17.78 -3.51 -0.61
C GLY A 187 18.84 -4.10 0.30
N ARG A 188 18.43 -4.61 1.48
CA ARG A 188 19.33 -5.11 2.54
C ARG A 188 20.06 -6.42 2.21
N THR A 189 19.48 -7.23 1.34
CA THR A 189 20.01 -8.56 0.98
C THR A 189 20.10 -8.67 -0.53
N GLU A 190 20.99 -9.54 -1.03
CA GLU A 190 21.13 -9.74 -2.47
C GLU A 190 19.83 -10.27 -3.09
N ASP A 191 19.15 -11.21 -2.45
CA ASP A 191 17.86 -11.73 -2.94
C ASP A 191 16.80 -10.63 -3.13
N LYS A 192 16.76 -9.65 -2.22
CA LYS A 192 15.85 -8.50 -2.35
C LYS A 192 16.26 -7.57 -3.48
N ARG A 193 17.56 -7.42 -3.73
CA ARG A 193 18.07 -6.62 -4.85
C ARG A 193 17.82 -7.31 -6.20
N GLU A 194 18.00 -8.63 -6.27
CA GLU A 194 17.67 -9.44 -7.44
C GLU A 194 16.17 -9.41 -7.75
N LEU A 195 15.32 -9.51 -6.72
CA LEU A 195 13.87 -9.30 -6.88
C LEU A 195 13.60 -7.94 -7.54
N ALA A 196 14.16 -6.84 -7.04
CA ALA A 196 13.97 -5.53 -7.65
C ALA A 196 14.44 -5.47 -9.11
N ARG A 197 15.57 -6.08 -9.45
CA ARG A 197 16.07 -6.16 -10.83
C ARG A 197 15.09 -6.93 -11.73
N SER A 198 14.59 -8.08 -11.26
CA SER A 198 13.59 -8.88 -11.99
C SER A 198 12.28 -8.13 -12.24
N LEU A 199 11.93 -7.17 -11.37
CA LEU A 199 10.74 -6.33 -11.50
C LEU A 199 10.96 -5.09 -12.39
N GLY A 200 12.18 -4.88 -12.89
CA GLY A 200 12.51 -3.81 -13.83
C GLY A 200 13.36 -2.68 -13.24
N ALA A 201 13.91 -2.83 -12.04
CA ALA A 201 14.95 -1.92 -11.56
C ALA A 201 16.18 -2.02 -12.47
N HIS A 202 16.71 -0.87 -12.89
CA HIS A 202 17.90 -0.81 -13.73
C HIS A 202 19.17 -1.07 -12.91
N GLN A 203 19.18 -0.64 -11.65
CA GLN A 203 20.26 -0.89 -10.69
C GLN A 203 19.68 -1.06 -9.28
N ALA A 204 20.36 -1.89 -8.49
CA ALA A 204 20.01 -2.13 -7.09
C ALA A 204 21.26 -2.05 -6.22
N PHE A 205 21.14 -1.38 -5.07
CA PHE A 205 22.26 -1.02 -4.21
C PHE A 205 22.03 -1.48 -2.76
N GLU A 206 23.13 -1.66 -2.02
CA GLU A 206 23.07 -1.76 -0.57
C GLU A 206 22.47 -0.47 0.04
N PRO A 207 21.79 -0.55 1.20
CA PRO A 207 21.30 0.64 1.88
C PRO A 207 22.45 1.59 2.23
N GLY A 208 22.31 2.86 1.88
CA GLY A 208 23.34 3.88 2.16
C GLY A 208 24.52 3.89 1.20
N ALA A 209 24.57 3.00 0.21
CA ALA A 209 25.64 2.95 -0.78
C ALA A 209 25.73 4.26 -1.57
N ARG A 210 26.96 4.65 -1.95
CA ARG A 210 27.16 5.80 -2.83
C ARG A 210 26.61 5.48 -4.22
N LEU A 211 25.62 6.25 -4.64
CA LEU A 211 25.03 6.12 -5.97
C LEU A 211 25.97 6.67 -7.06
N PRO A 212 25.89 6.15 -8.32
CA PRO A 212 26.71 6.63 -9.44
C PRO A 212 26.50 8.11 -9.75
N GLU A 213 25.27 8.59 -9.60
CA GLU A 213 24.89 10.00 -9.71
C GLU A 213 23.72 10.29 -8.77
N ARG A 214 23.37 11.57 -8.64
CA ARG A 214 22.19 11.98 -7.89
C ARG A 214 20.93 11.76 -8.73
N VAL A 215 19.79 11.54 -8.08
CA VAL A 215 18.50 11.24 -8.72
C VAL A 215 17.56 12.44 -8.72
N ASP A 216 16.58 12.41 -9.62
CA ASP A 216 15.55 13.46 -9.74
C ASP A 216 14.47 13.33 -8.65
N ALA A 217 14.15 12.09 -8.27
CA ALA A 217 13.23 11.81 -7.17
C ALA A 217 13.71 10.65 -6.28
N VAL A 218 13.36 10.73 -5.00
CA VAL A 218 13.46 9.61 -4.06
C VAL A 218 12.07 9.29 -3.52
N PHE A 219 11.73 8.01 -3.49
CA PHE A 219 10.51 7.49 -2.90
C PHE A 219 10.84 6.80 -1.57
N GLU A 220 10.30 7.34 -0.49
CA GLU A 220 10.65 7.00 0.88
C GLU A 220 9.46 6.39 1.61
N THR A 221 9.67 5.21 2.18
CA THR A 221 8.68 4.45 2.96
C THR A 221 9.26 3.95 4.29
N VAL A 222 10.60 3.99 4.44
CA VAL A 222 11.33 3.38 5.54
C VAL A 222 11.54 4.38 6.67
N GLY A 223 11.84 5.65 6.38
CA GLY A 223 11.99 6.71 7.40
C GLY A 223 13.39 6.77 7.99
N ARG A 224 13.51 6.77 9.33
CA ARG A 224 14.75 7.01 10.09
C ARG A 224 16.01 6.37 9.49
N ALA A 225 15.94 5.08 9.16
CA ALA A 225 17.10 4.30 8.72
C ALA A 225 17.68 4.76 7.37
N THR A 226 16.86 5.36 6.49
CA THR A 226 17.25 5.72 5.11
C THR A 226 17.17 7.21 4.83
N TRP A 227 16.52 8.00 5.70
CA TRP A 227 16.22 9.41 5.47
C TRP A 227 17.44 10.22 5.02
N SER A 228 18.56 10.09 5.73
CA SER A 228 19.77 10.86 5.39
C SER A 228 20.32 10.49 4.01
N HIS A 229 20.28 9.20 3.66
CA HIS A 229 20.66 8.74 2.33
C HIS A 229 19.71 9.29 1.26
N SER A 230 18.41 9.29 1.53
CA SER A 230 17.37 9.83 0.64
C SER A 230 17.63 11.31 0.34
N VAL A 231 17.82 12.15 1.35
CA VAL A 231 18.09 13.59 1.14
C VAL A 231 19.41 13.81 0.40
N LYS A 232 20.47 13.04 0.71
CA LYS A 232 21.79 13.17 0.07
C LYS A 232 21.81 12.70 -1.39
N SER A 233 20.90 11.83 -1.78
CA SER A 233 20.82 11.25 -3.12
C SER A 233 20.22 12.20 -4.15
N LEU A 234 19.58 13.29 -3.74
CA LEU A 234 18.85 14.19 -4.65
C LEU A 234 19.75 15.19 -5.38
N LYS A 235 19.42 15.42 -6.65
CA LYS A 235 19.87 16.57 -7.44
C LYS A 235 19.33 17.88 -6.81
N PRO A 236 19.98 19.04 -7.02
CA PRO A 236 19.34 20.33 -6.77
C PRO A 236 17.97 20.40 -7.47
N GLY A 237 16.93 20.89 -6.78
CA GLY A 237 15.55 20.92 -7.26
C GLY A 237 14.81 19.57 -7.19
N GLY A 238 15.48 18.49 -6.77
CA GLY A 238 14.89 17.16 -6.69
C GLY A 238 13.80 17.02 -5.63
N VAL A 239 13.02 15.94 -5.72
CA VAL A 239 11.88 15.68 -4.82
C VAL A 239 12.06 14.40 -4.00
N LEU A 240 11.76 14.47 -2.71
CA LEU A 240 11.54 13.31 -1.87
C LEU A 240 10.04 13.17 -1.66
N VAL A 241 9.45 12.05 -2.08
CA VAL A 241 8.06 11.71 -1.80
C VAL A 241 8.03 10.67 -0.69
N CYS A 242 7.44 11.02 0.46
CA CYS A 242 7.40 10.18 1.67
C CYS A 242 5.98 9.68 1.90
N SER A 243 5.78 8.36 2.06
CA SER A 243 4.48 7.77 2.38
C SER A 243 4.46 6.91 3.64
N GLY A 244 5.56 6.89 4.39
CA GLY A 244 5.66 6.10 5.60
C GLY A 244 7.01 6.25 6.27
N ALA A 245 7.05 5.79 7.52
CA ALA A 245 8.24 5.81 8.36
C ALA A 245 8.33 4.48 9.14
N THR A 246 8.44 3.35 8.42
CA THR A 246 8.45 2.00 9.04
C THR A 246 9.49 1.84 10.15
N SER A 247 10.65 2.49 10.04
CA SER A 247 11.73 2.50 11.05
C SER A 247 11.63 3.68 12.05
N GLY A 248 10.49 4.39 12.05
CA GLY A 248 10.23 5.58 12.84
C GLY A 248 10.67 6.88 12.17
N ASP A 249 10.39 8.00 12.84
CA ASP A 249 10.70 9.34 12.34
C ASP A 249 12.19 9.61 12.22
N ALA A 250 12.57 10.43 11.25
CA ALA A 250 13.94 10.90 11.12
C ALA A 250 14.33 11.83 12.27
N GLU A 251 15.56 11.71 12.77
CA GLU A 251 16.06 12.57 13.85
C GLU A 251 16.24 14.04 13.42
N ARG A 252 16.46 14.28 12.12
CA ARG A 252 16.73 15.61 11.56
C ARG A 252 16.13 15.72 10.17
N ALA A 253 15.47 16.85 9.90
CA ALA A 253 14.91 17.17 8.58
C ALA A 253 15.95 17.57 7.51
N GLU A 254 17.24 17.67 7.86
CA GLU A 254 18.33 18.09 6.97
C GLU A 254 18.12 19.47 6.28
N LEU A 255 17.57 20.43 7.02
CA LEU A 255 17.16 21.75 6.50
C LEU A 255 18.23 22.49 5.67
N ARG A 256 19.52 22.37 6.03
CA ARG A 256 20.62 22.98 5.27
C ARG A 256 20.67 22.52 3.81
N ARG A 257 20.47 21.22 3.56
CA ARG A 257 20.39 20.69 2.20
C ARG A 257 19.08 21.07 1.53
N LEU A 258 17.98 21.01 2.28
CA LEU A 258 16.66 21.37 1.80
C LEU A 258 16.65 22.77 1.17
N PHE A 259 17.06 23.81 1.92
CA PHE A 259 17.00 25.18 1.40
C PHE A 259 18.11 25.46 0.36
N PHE A 260 19.33 24.96 0.57
CA PHE A 260 20.46 25.31 -0.29
C PHE A 260 20.39 24.62 -1.66
N LEU A 261 19.86 23.39 -1.71
CA LEU A 261 19.64 22.65 -2.95
C LEU A 261 18.21 22.81 -3.47
N GLN A 262 17.36 23.61 -2.80
CA GLN A 262 15.96 23.86 -3.17
C GLN A 262 15.19 22.54 -3.37
N LEU A 263 15.37 21.60 -2.45
CA LEU A 263 14.69 20.30 -2.53
C LEU A 263 13.20 20.46 -2.22
N ARG A 264 12.39 19.53 -2.74
CA ARG A 264 10.97 19.41 -2.39
C ARG A 264 10.77 18.19 -1.50
N MET A 265 10.10 18.35 -0.36
CA MET A 265 9.72 17.26 0.53
C MET A 265 8.19 17.17 0.52
N VAL A 266 7.65 16.04 0.05
CA VAL A 266 6.23 15.90 -0.24
C VAL A 266 5.69 14.65 0.45
N GLY A 267 4.74 14.80 1.37
CA GLY A 267 4.03 13.67 1.98
C GLY A 267 2.97 13.10 1.04
N SER A 268 2.78 11.79 1.02
CA SER A 268 1.73 11.11 0.24
C SER A 268 1.08 10.03 1.09
N THR A 269 -0.23 9.88 1.00
CA THR A 269 -0.99 8.87 1.75
C THR A 269 -2.13 8.38 0.88
N MET A 270 -2.25 7.06 0.73
CA MET A 270 -3.29 6.42 -0.09
C MET A 270 -3.35 7.01 -1.51
N GLY A 271 -4.56 7.10 -2.06
CA GLY A 271 -4.91 7.90 -3.23
C GLY A 271 -6.42 8.11 -3.29
N THR A 272 -6.86 8.89 -4.27
CA THR A 272 -8.28 9.17 -4.50
C THR A 272 -8.96 7.98 -5.18
N ARG A 273 -10.30 7.98 -5.19
CA ARG A 273 -11.05 6.95 -5.91
C ARG A 273 -10.81 7.02 -7.41
N GLU A 274 -10.62 8.23 -7.95
CA GLU A 274 -10.32 8.42 -9.36
C GLU A 274 -8.92 7.91 -9.70
N GLU A 275 -7.94 8.16 -8.84
CA GLU A 275 -6.59 7.60 -9.00
C GLU A 275 -6.58 6.06 -8.97
N LEU A 276 -7.48 5.42 -8.21
CA LEU A 276 -7.64 3.96 -8.27
C LEU A 276 -8.19 3.50 -9.62
N ARG A 277 -9.15 4.23 -10.20
CA ARG A 277 -9.67 3.92 -11.55
C ARG A 277 -8.58 4.10 -12.61
N ASP A 278 -7.81 5.18 -12.52
CA ASP A 278 -6.69 5.43 -13.42
C ASP A 278 -5.60 4.36 -13.29
N LEU A 279 -5.27 3.94 -12.07
CA LEU A 279 -4.34 2.84 -11.82
C LEU A 279 -4.83 1.54 -12.47
N LEU A 280 -6.09 1.17 -12.28
CA LEU A 280 -6.67 -0.05 -12.86
C LEU A 280 -6.62 0.00 -14.40
N SER A 281 -6.97 1.16 -14.99
CA SER A 281 -6.86 1.40 -16.43
C SER A 281 -5.41 1.32 -16.92
N PHE A 282 -4.47 1.89 -16.17
CA PHE A 282 -3.05 1.84 -16.49
C PHE A 282 -2.54 0.39 -16.54
N LEU A 283 -2.92 -0.47 -15.61
CA LEU A 283 -2.52 -1.88 -15.64
C LEU A 283 -3.16 -2.66 -16.80
N ASP A 284 -4.40 -2.35 -17.14
CA ASP A 284 -5.08 -2.93 -18.29
C ASP A 284 -4.34 -2.58 -19.60
N ILE A 285 -4.00 -1.31 -19.79
CA ILE A 285 -3.31 -0.80 -20.99
C ILE A 285 -1.86 -1.30 -21.09
N THR A 286 -1.11 -1.26 -20.00
CA THR A 286 0.33 -1.53 -20.01
C THR A 286 0.68 -3.00 -19.83
N GLY A 287 -0.27 -3.83 -19.37
CA GLY A 287 -0.02 -5.22 -19.01
C GLY A 287 0.80 -5.39 -17.73
N VAL A 288 1.11 -4.32 -17.00
CA VAL A 288 1.81 -4.43 -15.70
C VAL A 288 0.93 -5.20 -14.71
N ARG A 289 1.51 -6.13 -13.96
CA ARG A 289 0.82 -6.94 -12.95
C ARG A 289 1.54 -6.90 -11.61
N PRO A 290 0.83 -6.85 -10.48
CA PRO A 290 1.47 -6.80 -9.18
C PRO A 290 2.30 -8.05 -8.90
N ARG A 291 3.48 -7.85 -8.31
CA ARG A 291 4.24 -8.97 -7.76
C ARG A 291 3.54 -9.52 -6.51
N ILE A 292 2.88 -10.66 -6.66
CA ILE A 292 2.37 -11.46 -5.54
C ILE A 292 3.50 -12.41 -5.11
N GLY A 293 4.01 -12.21 -3.90
CA GLY A 293 5.08 -13.02 -3.32
C GLY A 293 4.55 -14.29 -2.64
N ALA A 294 3.34 -14.21 -2.09
CA ALA A 294 2.63 -15.35 -1.52
C ALA A 294 1.12 -15.20 -1.76
N GLU A 295 0.50 -16.28 -2.21
CA GLU A 295 -0.95 -16.45 -2.27
C GLU A 295 -1.30 -17.58 -1.31
N LEU A 296 -2.13 -17.29 -0.32
CA LEU A 296 -2.44 -18.16 0.80
C LEU A 296 -3.96 -18.28 0.94
N ALA A 297 -4.45 -19.42 1.41
CA ALA A 297 -5.86 -19.46 1.82
C ALA A 297 -6.06 -18.50 3.00
N MET A 298 -7.21 -17.82 3.06
CA MET A 298 -7.48 -16.87 4.16
C MET A 298 -7.48 -17.56 5.55
N SER A 299 -7.70 -18.88 5.61
CA SER A 299 -7.53 -19.71 6.82
C SER A 299 -6.08 -19.83 7.29
N GLU A 300 -5.10 -19.50 6.45
CA GLU A 300 -3.67 -19.50 6.76
C GLU A 300 -3.13 -18.08 7.06
N ALA A 301 -4.02 -17.12 7.36
CA ALA A 301 -3.65 -15.71 7.49
C ALA A 301 -2.51 -15.47 8.47
N GLU A 302 -2.45 -16.19 9.59
CA GLU A 302 -1.37 -16.10 10.59
C GLU A 302 0.02 -16.24 9.95
N ARG A 303 0.17 -17.12 8.95
CA ARG A 303 1.43 -17.31 8.22
C ARG A 303 1.82 -16.06 7.43
N GLY A 304 0.85 -15.40 6.80
CA GLY A 304 1.06 -14.15 6.07
C GLY A 304 1.39 -12.98 6.98
N PHE A 305 0.68 -12.85 8.10
CA PHE A 305 0.95 -11.83 9.12
C PHE A 305 2.34 -11.99 9.75
N THR A 306 2.75 -13.22 10.06
CA THR A 306 4.10 -13.54 10.57
C THR A 306 5.18 -13.14 9.56
N ALA A 307 5.04 -13.56 8.29
CA ALA A 307 6.00 -13.21 7.24
C ALA A 307 6.14 -11.68 7.05
N MET A 308 5.03 -10.94 7.11
CA MET A 308 5.07 -9.49 7.03
C MET A 308 5.77 -8.85 8.25
N LEU A 309 5.52 -9.35 9.46
CA LEU A 309 6.12 -8.85 10.69
C LEU A 309 7.64 -9.06 10.68
N ASP A 310 8.11 -10.21 10.21
CA ASP A 310 9.54 -10.54 10.07
C ASP A 310 10.21 -9.81 8.89
N GLY A 311 9.41 -9.17 8.03
CA GLY A 311 9.88 -8.51 6.82
C GLY A 311 10.32 -9.49 5.73
N ASP A 312 9.88 -10.75 5.80
CA ASP A 312 10.04 -11.77 4.78
C ASP A 312 8.95 -11.62 3.72
N THR A 313 9.09 -10.55 2.92
CA THR A 313 8.15 -10.18 1.87
C THR A 313 8.88 -10.12 0.54
N ALA A 314 8.23 -10.61 -0.51
CA ALA A 314 8.70 -10.58 -1.89
C ALA A 314 7.63 -9.97 -2.81
N GLY A 315 7.09 -8.80 -2.42
CA GLY A 315 5.93 -8.16 -3.02
C GLY A 315 4.72 -8.18 -2.08
N LYS A 316 3.53 -8.41 -2.64
CA LYS A 316 2.26 -8.50 -1.89
C LYS A 316 2.00 -9.92 -1.38
N ILE A 317 1.39 -10.01 -0.21
CA ILE A 317 0.79 -11.25 0.32
C ILE A 317 -0.71 -11.12 0.07
N VAL A 318 -1.30 -12.13 -0.56
CA VAL A 318 -2.73 -12.18 -0.90
C VAL A 318 -3.37 -13.38 -0.21
N PHE A 319 -4.55 -13.16 0.33
CA PHE A 319 -5.43 -14.18 0.86
C PHE A 319 -6.57 -14.43 -0.11
N THR A 320 -6.84 -15.68 -0.44
CA THR A 320 -7.97 -16.10 -1.28
C THR A 320 -9.04 -16.78 -0.46
N ARG A 321 -10.30 -16.62 -0.89
CA ARG A 321 -11.49 -17.21 -0.29
C ARG A 321 -12.29 -18.04 -1.30
#